data_AF-A0A9P4IZD0-F1
#
_entry.id   AF-A0A9P4IZD0-F1
#
_cell.length_a   1.000
_cell.length_b   1.000
_cell.length_c   1.000
_cell.angle_alpha   90.00
_cell.angle_beta   90.00
_cell.angle_gamma   90.00
#
_symmetry.space_group_name_H-M   'P 1'
#
loop_
_entity.id
_entity.type
_entity.pdbx_description
1 polymer ?
#
loop_
_entity_poly.entity_id
_entity_poly.type
_entity_poly.pdbx_seq_one_letter_code
_entity_poly.pdbx_strand_id
1 'polypeptide(L)'
;MPASNDSPLDRDGLEIIELNVISSTQISSRVTAILSHLKNSAQANSKQPLIRLTAKATVANKLITIVEIAKRQLASEQINVFQYNAMGSEIVTVKPPNTKKSSKSEAESEDVDEDKDAFQTMAEPDKVRNSPVLSIYLSRESVNTLKQRFGEQVD
;
A
#
# COMPACT_ATOMS: atom_id res chain seq x y z
N MET A 1 15.21 -6.29 22.39
CA MET A 1 16.02 -5.29 21.68
C MET A 1 15.05 -4.37 20.94
N PRO A 2 14.84 -3.12 21.39
CA PRO A 2 13.99 -2.20 20.64
C PRO A 2 14.75 -1.79 19.36
N ALA A 3 14.13 -1.99 18.21
CA ALA A 3 14.64 -1.46 16.95
C ALA A 3 14.64 0.07 17.07
N SER A 4 15.83 0.66 17.12
CA SER A 4 16.03 2.10 17.02
C SER A 4 15.40 2.57 15.73
N ASN A 5 14.31 3.32 15.87
CA ASN A 5 13.43 3.82 14.81
C ASN A 5 14.05 5.03 14.09
N ASP A 6 15.37 4.98 13.88
CA ASP A 6 16.15 6.00 13.19
C ASP A 6 15.93 5.76 11.69
N SER A 7 14.81 6.25 11.16
CA SER A 7 14.50 6.11 9.74
C SER A 7 15.59 6.84 8.95
N PRO A 8 16.34 6.17 8.07
CA PRO A 8 17.52 6.76 7.40
C PRO A 8 17.21 7.99 6.53
N LEU A 9 15.95 8.38 6.43
CA LEU A 9 15.44 9.53 5.67
C LEU A 9 15.32 10.81 6.52
N ASP A 10 15.37 10.72 7.86
CA ASP A 10 15.33 11.91 8.74
C ASP A 10 16.61 12.77 8.65
N ARG A 11 17.70 12.19 8.13
CA ARG A 11 19.02 12.84 8.04
C ARG A 11 19.11 13.90 6.95
N ASP A 12 18.18 13.88 5.99
CA ASP A 12 18.19 14.77 4.82
C ASP A 12 17.42 16.08 5.06
N GLY A 13 16.86 16.30 6.25
CA GLY A 13 16.09 17.51 6.57
C GLY A 13 14.76 17.63 5.81
N LEU A 14 14.30 16.52 5.22
CA LEU A 14 13.07 16.43 4.44
C LEU A 14 11.83 16.38 5.34
N GLU A 15 10.70 16.85 4.83
CA GLU A 15 9.39 16.65 5.46
C GLU A 15 8.76 15.39 4.88
N ILE A 16 8.75 14.30 5.65
CA ILE A 16 8.21 13.02 5.20
C ILE A 16 6.69 13.00 5.38
N ILE A 17 5.97 12.80 4.27
CA ILE A 17 4.51 12.74 4.25
C ILE A 17 4.10 11.32 3.88
N GLU A 18 3.54 10.59 4.85
CA GLU A 18 3.15 9.20 4.66
C GLU A 18 1.69 9.06 4.22
N LEU A 19 1.48 8.42 3.07
CA LEU A 19 0.16 8.16 2.50
C LEU A 19 -0.06 6.67 2.30
N ASN A 20 -0.89 6.06 3.15
CA ASN A 20 -1.26 4.66 2.98
C ASN A 20 -2.38 4.49 1.94
N VAL A 21 -2.25 3.45 1.11
CA VAL A 21 -3.23 3.03 0.11
C VAL A 21 -3.75 1.65 0.48
N ILE A 22 -5.06 1.59 0.76
CA ILE A 22 -5.81 0.38 1.07
C ILE A 22 -6.96 0.20 0.07
N SER A 23 -7.70 -0.91 0.21
CA SER A 23 -8.78 -1.27 -0.72
C SER A 23 -9.91 -0.23 -0.76
N SER A 24 -10.19 0.47 0.34
CA SER A 24 -11.19 1.55 0.42
C SER A 24 -10.65 2.93 0.02
N THR A 25 -9.34 3.08 -0.18
CA THR A 25 -8.76 4.37 -0.59
C THR A 25 -9.27 4.77 -1.97
N GLN A 26 -9.83 5.98 -2.05
CA GLN A 26 -10.26 6.60 -3.30
C GLN A 26 -9.04 7.14 -4.05
N ILE A 27 -8.96 6.85 -5.35
CA ILE A 27 -7.83 7.25 -6.21
C ILE A 27 -7.71 8.78 -6.23
N SER A 28 -8.83 9.46 -6.50
CA SER A 28 -8.90 10.93 -6.58
C SER A 28 -8.37 11.60 -5.31
N SER A 29 -8.79 11.14 -4.13
CA SER A 29 -8.36 11.69 -2.85
C SER A 29 -6.83 11.65 -2.67
N ARG A 30 -6.18 10.54 -3.06
CA ARG A 30 -4.71 10.42 -2.95
C ARG A 30 -3.98 11.22 -4.02
N VAL A 31 -4.50 11.24 -5.25
CA VAL A 31 -3.95 12.09 -6.32
C VAL A 31 -3.97 13.55 -5.88
N THR A 32 -5.12 14.06 -5.40
CA THR A 32 -5.23 15.45 -4.92
C THR A 32 -4.27 15.72 -3.76
N ALA A 33 -4.14 14.80 -2.80
CA ALA A 33 -3.19 14.97 -1.69
C ALA A 33 -1.73 15.08 -2.18
N ILE A 34 -1.30 14.21 -3.10
CA ILE A 34 0.04 14.27 -3.70
C ILE A 34 0.29 15.64 -4.34
N LEU A 35 -0.66 16.08 -5.18
CA LEU A 35 -0.54 17.33 -5.91
C LEU A 35 -0.46 18.54 -4.97
N SER A 36 -1.30 18.58 -3.94
CA SER A 36 -1.28 19.66 -2.95
C SER A 36 0.09 19.77 -2.26
N HIS A 37 0.65 18.66 -1.81
CA HIS A 37 1.95 18.67 -1.12
C HIS A 37 3.11 19.04 -2.04
N LEU A 38 3.19 18.47 -3.24
CA LEU A 38 4.29 18.77 -4.16
C LEU A 38 4.20 20.20 -4.74
N LYS A 39 2.99 20.72 -4.99
CA LYS A 39 2.83 22.09 -5.52
C LYS A 39 3.08 23.16 -4.46
N ASN A 40 2.63 22.95 -3.23
CA ASN A 40 2.80 23.93 -2.15
C ASN A 40 4.25 24.05 -1.64
N SER A 41 5.11 23.08 -1.97
CA SER A 41 6.56 23.08 -1.69
C SER A 41 7.33 24.31 -2.16
N ALA A 42 6.79 25.13 -3.06
CA ALA A 42 7.48 26.28 -3.64
C ALA A 42 7.52 27.53 -2.73
N GLN A 43 6.93 27.48 -1.52
CA GLN A 43 6.93 28.60 -0.59
C GLN A 43 8.25 28.66 0.20
N ALA A 44 8.93 29.79 0.11
CA ALA A 44 10.39 29.97 0.21
C ALA A 44 11.10 29.66 1.55
N ASN A 45 10.51 28.94 2.50
CA ASN A 45 11.17 28.58 3.78
C ASN A 45 10.69 27.25 4.41
N SER A 46 9.89 26.44 3.72
CA SER A 46 9.47 25.12 4.24
C SER A 46 10.44 24.01 3.80
N LYS A 47 10.63 23.02 4.66
CA LYS A 47 11.37 21.78 4.32
C LYS A 47 10.77 21.16 3.04
N GLN A 48 11.62 20.52 2.24
CA GLN A 48 11.14 19.88 1.02
C GLN A 48 10.32 18.63 1.34
N PRO A 49 9.11 18.51 0.77
CA PRO A 49 8.25 17.36 1.04
C PRO A 49 8.74 16.13 0.27
N LEU A 50 8.88 15.03 1.00
CA LEU A 50 9.09 13.70 0.46
C LEU A 50 7.84 12.86 0.74
N ILE A 51 7.09 12.55 -0.31
CA ILE A 51 5.84 11.79 -0.15
C ILE A 51 6.15 10.30 -0.25
N ARG A 52 5.86 9.55 0.80
CA ARG A 52 5.97 8.09 0.85
C ARG A 52 4.58 7.48 0.75
N LEU A 53 4.27 6.86 -0.38
CA LEU A 53 3.06 6.10 -0.56
C LEU A 53 3.30 4.62 -0.33
N THR A 54 2.49 3.95 0.50
CA THR A 54 2.68 2.53 0.83
C THR A 54 1.41 1.71 0.62
N ALA A 55 1.55 0.50 0.08
CA ALA A 55 0.46 -0.41 -0.20
C ALA A 55 0.86 -1.88 -0.03
N LYS A 56 -0.05 -2.70 0.51
CA LYS A 56 0.11 -4.16 0.52
C LYS A 56 -0.06 -4.74 -0.89
N ALA A 57 0.47 -5.94 -1.10
CA ALA A 57 0.43 -6.66 -2.38
C ALA A 57 -0.93 -6.58 -3.11
N THR A 58 -2.03 -6.83 -2.40
CA THR A 58 -3.39 -6.88 -2.96
C THR A 58 -3.89 -5.54 -3.51
N VAL A 59 -3.28 -4.44 -3.12
CA VAL A 59 -3.66 -3.07 -3.48
C VAL A 59 -2.53 -2.29 -4.16
N ALA A 60 -1.40 -2.94 -4.43
CA ALA A 60 -0.23 -2.32 -5.08
C ALA A 60 -0.56 -1.75 -6.47
N ASN A 61 -1.41 -2.42 -7.26
CA ASN A 61 -1.85 -1.92 -8.57
C ASN A 61 -2.59 -0.58 -8.47
N LYS A 62 -3.39 -0.39 -7.40
CA LYS A 62 -4.05 0.90 -7.13
C LYS A 62 -3.03 1.98 -6.77
N LEU A 63 -2.04 1.65 -5.95
CA LEU A 63 -0.95 2.55 -5.60
C LEU A 63 -0.22 3.04 -6.86
N ILE A 64 0.18 2.12 -7.75
CA ILE A 64 0.83 2.48 -9.02
C ILE A 64 -0.09 3.41 -9.82
N THR A 65 -1.37 3.06 -9.95
CA THR A 65 -2.35 3.91 -10.67
C THR A 65 -2.42 5.33 -10.11
N ILE A 66 -2.45 5.50 -8.78
CA ILE A 66 -2.46 6.81 -8.12
C ILE A 66 -1.20 7.61 -8.48
N VAL A 67 -0.02 6.99 -8.38
CA VAL A 67 1.26 7.63 -8.68
C VAL A 67 1.34 8.05 -10.14
N GLU A 68 0.96 7.17 -11.07
CA GLU A 68 1.00 7.47 -12.50
C GLU A 68 0.04 8.59 -12.90
N ILE A 69 -1.16 8.66 -12.31
CA ILE A 69 -2.08 9.77 -12.55
C ILE A 69 -1.50 11.08 -12.01
N ALA A 70 -0.92 11.08 -10.80
CA ALA A 70 -0.32 12.27 -10.21
C ALA A 70 0.87 12.79 -11.05
N LYS A 71 1.76 11.90 -11.49
CA LYS A 71 2.90 12.25 -12.36
C LYS A 71 2.44 12.88 -13.67
N ARG A 72 1.43 12.31 -14.35
CA ARG A 72 0.90 12.89 -15.59
C ARG A 72 0.36 14.31 -15.41
N GLN A 73 -0.31 14.58 -14.28
CA GLN A 73 -0.82 15.92 -13.99
C GLN A 73 0.32 16.90 -13.70
N LEU A 74 1.34 16.49 -12.94
CA LEU A 74 2.51 17.32 -12.66
C LEU A 74 3.34 17.60 -13.93
N ALA A 75 3.52 16.60 -14.79
CA ALA A 75 4.19 16.76 -16.08
C ALA A 75 3.45 17.74 -17.00
N SER A 76 2.11 17.73 -17.00
CA SER A 76 1.30 18.72 -17.75
C SER A 76 1.51 20.16 -17.28
N GLU A 77 1.95 20.34 -16.04
CA GLU A 77 2.30 21.63 -15.44
C GLU A 77 3.81 21.90 -15.45
N GLN A 78 4.60 21.09 -16.18
CA GLN A 78 6.06 21.19 -16.30
C GLN A 78 6.79 21.05 -14.95
N ILE A 79 6.19 20.33 -14.00
CA ILE A 79 6.81 20.00 -12.72
C ILE A 79 7.45 18.62 -12.83
N ASN A 80 8.79 18.60 -12.77
CA ASN A 80 9.56 17.36 -12.73
C ASN A 80 9.41 16.67 -11.37
N VAL A 81 9.35 15.34 -11.40
CA VAL A 81 9.21 14.49 -10.21
C VAL A 81 10.23 13.37 -10.27
N PHE A 82 10.93 13.16 -9.16
CA PHE A 82 11.83 12.05 -8.94
C PHE A 82 11.11 10.97 -8.14
N GLN A 83 11.13 9.74 -8.67
CA GLN A 83 10.49 8.59 -8.06
C GLN A 83 11.53 7.58 -7.57
N TYR A 84 11.29 7.00 -6.40
CA TYR A 84 12.10 5.92 -5.83
C TYR A 84 11.20 4.77 -5.39
N ASN A 85 11.49 3.55 -5.82
CA ASN A 85 10.65 2.37 -5.55
C ASN A 85 11.32 1.45 -4.55
N ALA A 86 10.66 1.18 -3.43
CA ALA A 86 11.14 0.28 -2.39
C ALA A 86 10.16 -0.89 -2.20
N MET A 87 10.71 -2.11 -2.13
CA MET A 87 9.96 -3.29 -1.74
C MET A 87 10.32 -3.71 -0.31
N GLY A 88 9.28 -3.97 0.48
CA GLY A 88 9.39 -4.56 1.80
C GLY A 88 8.45 -5.76 1.93
N SER A 89 8.35 -6.31 3.13
CA SER A 89 7.47 -7.44 3.41
C SER A 89 6.93 -7.39 4.84
N GLU A 90 5.68 -7.81 5.02
CA GLU A 90 4.98 -7.87 6.30
C GLU A 90 4.47 -9.30 6.53
N ILE A 91 4.66 -9.83 7.74
CA ILE A 91 4.13 -11.15 8.11
C ILE A 91 2.63 -11.01 8.37
N VAL A 92 1.82 -11.71 7.59
CA VAL A 92 0.36 -11.70 7.69
C VAL A 92 -0.14 -13.08 8.06
N THR A 93 -0.97 -13.14 9.10
CA THR A 93 -1.71 -14.33 9.50
C THR A 93 -3.03 -14.38 8.76
N VAL A 94 -3.22 -15.41 7.93
CA VAL A 94 -4.45 -15.61 7.16
C VAL A 94 -5.27 -16.69 7.85
N LYS A 95 -6.46 -16.31 8.32
CA LYS A 95 -7.44 -17.26 8.84
C LYS A 95 -8.04 -18.07 7.68
N PRO A 96 -8.23 -19.39 7.83
CA PRO A 96 -8.90 -20.19 6.82
C PRO A 96 -10.32 -19.67 6.56
N PRO A 97 -10.82 -19.71 5.31
CA PRO A 97 -12.17 -19.27 5.00
C PRO A 97 -13.17 -20.17 5.74
N ASN A 98 -14.02 -19.58 6.58
CA ASN A 98 -15.13 -20.29 7.19
C ASN A 98 -16.10 -20.69 6.07
N THR A 99 -16.05 -21.94 5.63
CA THR A 99 -17.00 -22.51 4.68
C THR A 99 -18.38 -22.64 5.34
N LYS A 100 -19.10 -21.53 5.48
CA LYS A 100 -20.56 -21.60 5.63
C LYS A 100 -21.13 -21.96 4.27
N LYS A 101 -21.38 -23.26 4.09
CA LYS A 101 -22.11 -23.85 2.97
C LYS A 101 -23.41 -23.06 2.80
N SER A 102 -23.48 -22.19 1.79
CA SER A 102 -24.72 -21.52 1.40
C SER A 102 -25.66 -22.60 0.85
N SER A 103 -26.62 -23.02 1.67
CA SER A 103 -27.73 -23.88 1.26
C SER A 103 -28.57 -23.12 0.24
N LYS A 104 -28.33 -23.42 -1.03
CA LYS A 104 -29.24 -23.11 -2.14
C LYS A 104 -30.34 -24.19 -2.08
N SER A 105 -31.49 -23.87 -1.50
CA SER A 105 -32.65 -24.75 -1.43
C SER A 105 -33.59 -24.46 -2.59
N GLU A 106 -33.64 -25.38 -3.54
CA GLU A 106 -34.71 -25.53 -4.53
C GLU A 106 -35.20 -27.00 -4.43
N ALA A 107 -36.50 -27.15 -4.16
CA ALA A 107 -37.37 -28.33 -4.30
C ALA A 107 -37.17 -29.60 -3.42
N GLU A 108 -38.20 -29.84 -2.59
CA GLU A 108 -38.79 -31.08 -2.03
C GLU A 108 -38.10 -32.45 -2.21
N SER A 109 -37.84 -33.14 -1.08
CA SER A 109 -38.37 -34.50 -0.79
C SER A 109 -37.91 -34.99 0.61
N GLU A 110 -38.92 -35.38 1.40
CA GLU A 110 -39.01 -36.45 2.41
C GLU A 110 -37.75 -36.90 3.21
N ASP A 111 -37.79 -36.55 4.50
CA ASP A 111 -37.52 -37.38 5.69
C ASP A 111 -36.57 -38.61 5.57
N VAL A 112 -35.31 -38.44 5.99
CA VAL A 112 -34.58 -39.37 6.89
C VAL A 112 -33.53 -38.56 7.66
N ASP A 113 -33.79 -38.36 8.95
CA ASP A 113 -32.80 -37.98 9.98
C ASP A 113 -31.85 -39.16 10.22
N GLU A 114 -30.63 -39.12 9.66
CA GLU A 114 -29.53 -40.00 10.10
C GLU A 114 -28.16 -39.35 9.81
N ASP A 115 -27.51 -38.92 10.89
CA ASP A 115 -26.06 -38.76 11.10
C ASP A 115 -25.24 -37.92 10.09
N LYS A 116 -25.46 -36.60 10.06
CA LYS A 116 -24.52 -35.65 9.41
C LYS A 116 -23.49 -35.00 10.35
N ASP A 117 -23.49 -35.36 11.64
CA ASP A 117 -22.60 -34.79 12.66
C ASP A 117 -21.50 -35.77 13.15
N ALA A 118 -21.22 -36.84 12.42
CA ALA A 118 -20.24 -37.87 12.83
C ALA A 118 -18.76 -37.48 12.66
N PHE A 119 -18.43 -36.30 12.14
CA PHE A 119 -17.03 -35.86 11.98
C PHE A 119 -16.80 -34.46 12.57
N GLN A 120 -16.06 -34.39 13.69
CA GLN A 120 -15.46 -33.13 14.13
C GLN A 120 -14.44 -32.68 13.09
N THR A 121 -14.74 -31.59 12.38
CA THR A 121 -13.74 -30.96 11.52
C THR A 121 -12.75 -30.23 12.43
N MET A 122 -11.49 -30.69 12.44
CA MET A 122 -10.43 -30.01 13.18
C MET A 122 -10.30 -28.58 12.66
N ALA A 123 -10.26 -27.61 13.57
CA ALA A 123 -9.99 -26.23 13.20
C ALA A 123 -8.61 -26.18 12.51
N GLU A 124 -8.58 -25.77 11.25
CA GLU A 124 -7.32 -25.58 10.54
C GLU A 124 -6.50 -24.47 11.23
N PRO A 125 -5.19 -24.68 11.45
CA PRO A 125 -4.36 -23.66 12.07
C PRO A 125 -4.23 -22.43 11.16
N ASP A 126 -4.17 -21.26 11.78
CA ASP A 126 -3.93 -20.01 11.09
C ASP A 126 -2.65 -20.07 10.24
N LYS A 127 -2.74 -19.66 8.97
CA LYS A 127 -1.61 -19.75 8.04
C LYS A 127 -0.83 -18.45 8.03
N VAL A 128 0.37 -18.47 8.56
CA VAL A 128 1.31 -17.33 8.54
C VAL A 128 2.03 -17.29 7.19
N ARG A 129 1.99 -16.13 6.51
CA ARG A 129 2.68 -15.92 5.22
C ARG A 129 3.39 -14.58 5.20
N ASN A 130 4.50 -14.49 4.47
CA ASN A 130 5.13 -13.21 4.17
C ASN A 130 4.40 -12.54 3.00
N SER A 131 3.87 -11.35 3.19
CA SER A 131 3.19 -10.56 2.16
C SER A 131 4.05 -9.37 1.74
N PRO A 132 4.29 -9.15 0.43
CA PRO A 132 5.05 -8.00 -0.01
C PRO A 132 4.29 -6.69 0.23
N VAL A 133 5.07 -5.63 0.47
CA VAL A 133 4.61 -4.25 0.65
C VAL A 133 5.41 -3.37 -0.31
N LEU A 134 4.72 -2.61 -1.15
CA LEU A 134 5.33 -1.65 -2.06
C LEU A 134 5.28 -0.26 -1.43
N SER A 135 6.43 0.42 -1.39
CA SER A 135 6.52 1.84 -1.05
C SER A 135 7.10 2.61 -2.23
N ILE A 136 6.44 3.69 -2.62
CA ILE A 136 6.89 4.61 -3.67
C ILE A 136 7.13 5.97 -3.03
N TYR A 137 8.31 6.52 -3.23
CA TYR A 137 8.68 7.85 -2.78
C TYR A 137 8.63 8.82 -3.96
N LEU A 138 8.05 10.00 -3.75
CA LEU A 138 7.98 11.08 -4.73
C LEU A 138 8.56 12.36 -4.14
N SER A 139 9.42 13.02 -4.89
CA SER A 139 10.04 14.30 -4.54
C SER A 139 10.16 15.19 -5.79
N ARG A 140 10.22 16.50 -5.60
CA ARG A 140 10.53 17.46 -6.69
C ARG A 140 12.02 17.61 -6.95
N GLU A 141 12.85 17.20 -6.01
CA GLU A 141 14.31 17.22 -6.13
C GLU A 141 14.90 15.84 -5.92
N SER A 142 16.07 15.62 -6.51
CA SER A 142 16.80 14.36 -6.39
C SER A 142 17.29 14.17 -4.96
N VAL A 143 16.91 13.05 -4.35
CA VAL A 143 17.33 12.67 -2.99
C VAL A 143 18.42 11.61 -3.08
N ASN A 144 19.64 12.00 -2.71
CA ASN A 144 20.83 11.15 -2.87
C ASN A 144 20.77 9.84 -2.08
N THR A 145 20.24 9.86 -0.84
CA THR A 145 20.13 8.67 0.02
C THR A 145 19.20 7.62 -0.60
N LEU A 146 18.05 8.07 -1.13
CA LEU A 146 17.08 7.22 -1.82
C LEU A 146 17.61 6.73 -3.17
N LYS A 147 18.28 7.60 -3.93
CA LYS A 147 18.92 7.26 -5.21
C LYS A 147 19.94 6.13 -5.06
N GLN A 148 20.80 6.19 -4.05
CA GLN A 148 21.78 5.15 -3.78
C GLN A 148 21.14 3.84 -3.34
N ARG A 149 20.04 3.91 -2.58
CA ARG A 149 19.43 2.72 -1.97
C ARG A 149 18.45 1.98 -2.88
N PHE A 150 17.67 2.72 -3.67
CA PHE A 150 16.54 2.19 -4.43
C PHE A 150 16.65 2.45 -5.95
N GLY A 151 17.65 3.23 -6.38
CA GLY A 151 17.70 3.76 -7.73
C GLY A 151 16.70 4.89 -7.93
N GLU A 152 16.95 5.72 -8.94
CA GLU A 152 16.10 6.86 -9.28
C GLU A 152 15.39 6.59 -10.60
N GLN A 153 14.07 6.77 -10.59
CA GLN A 153 13.25 6.80 -11.79
C GLN A 153 12.86 8.25 -12.07
N VAL A 154 13.15 8.70 -13.28
CA VAL A 154 12.77 10.01 -13.82
C VAL A 154 11.90 9.75 -15.03
N ASP A 155 10.74 10.41 -15.07
CA ASP A 155 9.84 10.43 -16.24
C ASP A 155 9.96 11.77 -16.99
#